data_AF-A0A6P0TX29-F1
#
_entry.id   AF-A0A6P0TX29-F1
#
_cell.length_a   1.000
_cell.length_b   1.000
_cell.length_c   1.000
_cell.angle_alpha   90.00
_cell.angle_beta   90.00
_cell.angle_gamma   90.00
#
_symmetry.space_group_name_H-M   'P 1'
#
loop_
_entity.id
_entity.type
_entity.pdbx_description
1 polymer ?
#
loop_
_entity_poly.entity_id
_entity_poly.type
_entity_poly.pdbx_seq_one_letter_code
_entity_poly.pdbx_strand_id
1 'polypeptide(L)'
;MSENSFEKDSLGWQFHKLQQKFGEWWELQTYQTTAKLPEVDLPSWLDNPTILMIAKGMAWLLFAFLLSWAVIQIIRLLSPYIYGLRNQINLTTETREKSKLELSVTAWLNKSQKCQEVGNYGEACRCLYMAMLQGLNDRGIIPDKPSRTDGEYLELIQQLSRPLPYQKLFITHQQLLFGNLEVSAAVFAECQKAYQQIRDEKN
;
A
#
# COMPACT_ATOMS: atom_id res chain seq x y z
N MET A 1 18.59 37.89 -13.50
CA MET A 1 18.12 37.62 -12.13
C MET A 1 16.61 37.53 -12.19
N SER A 2 16.05 36.36 -11.96
CA SER A 2 14.60 36.13 -11.98
C SER A 2 14.29 35.06 -10.94
N GLU A 3 13.41 35.45 -10.02
CA GLU A 3 13.01 34.75 -8.81
C GLU A 3 12.29 33.44 -9.14
N ASN A 4 12.82 32.32 -8.66
CA ASN A 4 12.13 31.04 -8.71
C ASN A 4 10.99 31.05 -7.68
N SER A 5 9.78 31.25 -8.17
CA SER A 5 8.52 30.94 -7.52
C SER A 5 8.54 29.48 -7.03
N PHE A 6 8.82 29.27 -5.75
CA PHE A 6 8.73 27.95 -5.11
C PHE A 6 7.27 27.48 -5.08
N GLU A 7 7.02 26.34 -5.72
CA GLU A 7 5.77 25.56 -5.72
C GLU A 7 5.32 25.26 -4.28
N LYS A 8 4.17 25.82 -3.88
CA LYS A 8 3.57 25.64 -2.55
C LYS A 8 2.74 24.35 -2.40
N ASP A 9 2.85 23.40 -3.33
CA ASP A 9 2.04 22.17 -3.36
C ASP A 9 2.86 20.87 -3.43
N SER A 10 4.14 20.92 -3.03
CA SER A 10 4.96 19.72 -2.94
C SER A 10 4.58 18.87 -1.71
N LEU A 11 4.52 17.54 -1.89
CA LEU A 11 4.23 16.56 -0.85
C LEU A 11 5.14 16.70 0.39
N GLY A 12 6.37 17.19 0.22
CA GLY A 12 7.28 17.51 1.32
C GLY A 12 6.73 18.61 2.25
N TRP A 13 6.06 19.62 1.69
CA TRP A 13 5.42 20.68 2.47
C TRP A 13 4.16 20.20 3.21
N GLN A 14 3.39 19.30 2.60
CA GLN A 14 2.25 18.66 3.27
C GLN A 14 2.70 17.76 4.43
N PHE A 15 3.79 17.00 4.27
CA PHE A 15 4.39 16.20 5.35
C PHE A 15 4.92 17.08 6.49
N HIS A 16 5.59 18.18 6.16
CA HIS A 16 6.08 19.14 7.15
C HIS A 16 4.92 19.77 7.96
N LYS A 17 3.80 20.09 7.30
CA LYS A 17 2.58 20.56 7.99
C LYS A 17 1.97 19.52 8.91
N LEU A 18 2.00 18.25 8.51
CA LEU A 18 1.46 17.16 9.33
C LEU A 18 2.31 16.95 10.58
N GLN A 19 3.63 16.96 10.44
CA GLN A 19 4.58 16.88 11.55
C GLN A 19 4.42 18.06 12.52
N GLN A 20 4.26 19.27 12.00
CA GLN A 20 4.06 20.47 12.83
C GLN A 20 2.75 20.40 13.64
N LYS A 21 1.64 20.02 13.00
CA LYS A 21 0.35 19.85 13.69
C LYS A 21 0.37 18.73 14.73
N PHE A 22 1.12 17.66 14.47
CA PHE A 22 1.29 16.55 15.41
C PHE A 22 2.08 16.99 16.65
N GLY A 23 3.12 17.81 16.47
CA GLY A 23 3.88 18.42 17.56
C GLY A 23 3.01 19.34 18.43
N GLU A 24 2.26 20.24 17.81
CA GLU A 24 1.34 21.15 18.52
C GLU A 24 0.24 20.38 19.28
N TRP A 25 -0.34 19.34 18.68
CA TRP A 25 -1.32 18.47 19.34
C TRP A 25 -0.71 17.70 20.52
N TRP A 26 0.51 17.18 20.36
CA TRP A 26 1.22 16.44 21.40
C TRP A 26 1.57 17.33 22.61
N GLU A 27 2.05 18.55 22.35
CA GLU A 27 2.26 19.54 23.40
C GLU A 27 0.95 19.85 24.15
N LEU A 28 -0.15 20.11 23.44
CA LEU A 28 -1.45 20.36 24.07
C LEU A 28 -1.92 19.18 24.95
N GLN A 29 -1.71 17.94 24.49
CA GLN A 29 -2.16 16.76 25.22
C GLN A 29 -1.31 16.48 26.48
N THR A 30 -0.01 16.74 26.40
CA THR A 30 0.92 16.58 27.54
C THR A 30 0.73 17.70 28.58
N TYR A 31 0.41 18.93 28.16
CA TYR A 31 0.04 20.00 29.10
C TYR A 31 -1.24 19.69 29.88
N GLN A 32 -2.24 19.06 29.23
CA GLN A 32 -3.49 18.69 29.91
C GLN A 32 -3.33 17.53 30.90
N THR A 33 -2.37 16.62 30.70
CA THR A 33 -2.13 15.47 31.60
C THR A 33 -1.24 15.79 32.80
N THR A 34 -0.59 16.96 32.81
CA THR A 34 0.16 17.44 34.00
C THR A 34 -0.76 18.05 35.08
N ALA A 35 -2.08 18.06 34.87
CA ALA A 35 -3.05 18.52 35.85
C ALA A 35 -3.21 17.52 36.99
N LYS A 36 -2.39 17.71 38.04
CA LYS A 36 -2.54 17.19 39.41
C LYS A 36 -3.01 15.73 39.51
N LEU A 37 -2.06 14.81 39.46
CA LEU A 37 -2.25 13.47 40.03
C LEU A 37 -2.75 13.64 41.47
N PRO A 38 -3.97 13.19 41.82
CA PRO A 38 -4.39 13.14 43.21
C PRO A 38 -3.46 12.18 43.95
N GLU A 39 -3.01 12.59 45.12
CA GLU A 39 -2.22 11.76 46.02
C GLU A 39 -3.14 10.63 46.52
N VAL A 40 -3.13 9.51 45.78
CA VAL A 40 -3.91 8.32 46.13
C VAL A 40 -3.12 7.57 47.18
N ASP A 41 -3.56 7.67 48.43
CA ASP A 41 -3.07 6.85 49.53
C ASP A 41 -3.26 5.37 49.17
N LEU A 42 -2.15 4.68 48.91
CA LEU A 42 -2.15 3.27 48.58
C LEU A 42 -2.56 2.47 49.84
N PRO A 43 -3.51 1.53 49.74
CA PRO A 43 -3.92 0.71 50.87
C PRO A 43 -2.76 -0.04 51.53
N SER A 44 -2.68 -0.03 52.87
CA SER A 44 -1.57 -0.60 53.67
C SER A 44 -1.32 -2.12 53.49
N TRP A 45 -2.18 -2.85 52.78
CA TRP A 45 -1.94 -4.25 52.42
C TRP A 45 -1.00 -4.42 51.20
N LEU A 46 -0.74 -3.35 50.44
CA LEU A 46 0.22 -3.31 49.33
C LEU A 46 1.69 -3.16 49.80
N ASP A 47 1.93 -2.79 51.06
CA ASP A 47 3.28 -2.63 51.65
C ASP A 47 3.97 -3.97 51.97
N ASN A 48 3.29 -5.10 51.80
CA ASN A 48 3.91 -6.40 52.00
C ASN A 48 4.87 -6.73 50.84
N PRO A 49 6.18 -6.97 51.09
CA PRO A 49 7.18 -7.19 50.04
C PRO A 49 6.86 -8.38 49.12
N THR A 50 6.15 -9.40 49.61
CA THR A 50 5.72 -10.54 48.77
C THR A 50 4.59 -10.17 47.81
N ILE A 51 3.62 -9.38 48.27
CA ILE A 51 2.51 -8.89 47.44
C ILE A 51 3.03 -7.92 46.38
N LEU A 52 4.00 -7.07 46.72
CA LEU A 52 4.67 -6.16 45.79
C LEU A 52 5.43 -6.93 44.69
N MET A 53 6.08 -8.05 45.04
CA MET A 53 6.78 -8.90 44.07
C MET A 53 5.80 -9.61 43.12
N ILE A 54 4.68 -10.13 43.64
CA ILE A 54 3.62 -10.77 42.83
C ILE A 54 2.94 -9.73 41.93
N ALA A 55 2.58 -8.57 42.45
CA ALA A 55 1.95 -7.49 41.70
C ALA A 55 2.87 -6.98 40.57
N LYS A 56 4.17 -6.84 40.85
CA LYS A 56 5.17 -6.49 39.82
C LYS A 56 5.27 -7.55 38.73
N GLY A 57 5.27 -8.83 39.11
CA GLY A 57 5.25 -9.94 38.15
C GLY A 57 3.99 -9.93 37.28
N MET A 58 2.84 -9.72 37.89
CA MET A 58 1.54 -9.68 37.19
C MET A 58 1.41 -8.46 36.28
N ALA A 59 1.93 -7.31 36.69
CA ALA A 59 2.00 -6.11 35.86
C ALA A 59 2.89 -6.31 34.63
N TRP A 60 4.06 -6.94 34.79
CA TRP A 60 4.93 -7.30 33.67
C TRP A 60 4.28 -8.31 32.72
N LEU A 61 3.55 -9.28 33.26
CA LEU A 61 2.79 -10.25 32.47
C LEU A 61 1.70 -9.57 31.64
N LEU A 62 0.92 -8.67 32.25
CA LEU A 62 -0.10 -7.88 31.56
C LEU A 62 0.53 -6.99 30.50
N PHE A 63 1.65 -6.33 30.81
CA PHE A 63 2.35 -5.47 29.87
C PHE A 63 2.89 -6.27 28.68
N ALA A 64 3.54 -7.41 28.92
CA ALA A 64 4.03 -8.30 27.88
C ALA A 64 2.88 -8.85 27.02
N PHE A 65 1.76 -9.19 27.65
CA PHE A 65 0.55 -9.63 26.94
C PHE A 65 -0.02 -8.53 26.05
N LEU A 66 -0.11 -7.28 26.55
CA LEU A 66 -0.58 -6.12 25.80
C LEU A 66 0.34 -5.79 24.62
N LEU A 67 1.66 -5.84 24.83
CA LEU A 67 2.66 -5.69 23.77
C LEU A 67 2.52 -6.77 22.71
N SER A 68 2.43 -8.03 23.12
CA SER A 68 2.26 -9.17 22.20
C SER A 68 0.96 -9.03 21.40
N TRP A 69 -0.14 -8.66 22.06
CA TRP A 69 -1.41 -8.38 21.40
C TRP A 69 -1.26 -7.23 20.40
N ALA A 70 -0.67 -6.11 20.79
CA ALA A 70 -0.50 -4.94 19.93
C ALA A 70 0.33 -5.29 18.69
N VAL A 71 1.42 -6.04 18.86
CA VAL A 71 2.23 -6.57 17.75
C VAL A 71 1.40 -7.47 16.84
N ILE A 72 0.60 -8.39 17.39
CA ILE A 72 -0.29 -9.24 16.58
C ILE A 72 -1.33 -8.42 15.81
N GLN A 73 -1.90 -7.38 16.41
CA GLN A 73 -2.87 -6.51 15.75
C GLN A 73 -2.23 -5.67 14.64
N ILE A 74 -1.03 -5.13 14.88
CA ILE A 74 -0.24 -4.44 13.86
C ILE A 74 0.06 -5.42 12.71
N ILE A 75 0.51 -6.64 13.01
CA ILE A 75 0.77 -7.66 11.98
C ILE A 75 -0.50 -8.02 11.21
N ARG A 76 -1.66 -8.15 11.87
CA ARG A 76 -2.93 -8.42 11.17
C ARG A 76 -3.35 -7.26 10.28
N LEU A 77 -3.21 -6.03 10.74
CA LEU A 77 -3.55 -4.82 9.98
C LEU A 77 -2.61 -4.63 8.78
N LEU A 78 -1.32 -4.91 8.96
CA LEU A 78 -0.31 -4.85 7.91
C LEU A 78 -0.25 -6.15 7.08
N SER A 79 -0.95 -7.21 7.47
CA SER A 79 -0.93 -8.49 6.75
C SER A 79 -1.27 -8.36 5.26
N PRO A 80 -2.32 -7.63 4.82
CA PRO A 80 -2.55 -7.45 3.38
C PRO A 80 -1.37 -6.76 2.68
N TYR A 81 -0.66 -5.87 3.37
CA TYR A 81 0.52 -5.18 2.85
C TYR A 81 1.78 -6.07 2.84
N ILE A 82 1.97 -6.89 3.87
CA ILE A 82 3.15 -7.76 4.04
C ILE A 82 3.04 -9.01 3.16
N TYR A 83 1.84 -9.58 2.95
CA TYR A 83 1.68 -10.73 2.04
C TYR A 83 1.91 -10.33 0.58
N GLY A 84 1.56 -9.10 0.18
CA GLY A 84 1.94 -8.53 -1.12
C GLY A 84 3.46 -8.39 -1.29
N LEU A 85 4.15 -7.91 -0.24
CA LEU A 85 5.61 -7.75 -0.25
C LEU A 85 6.36 -9.08 -0.11
N ARG A 86 5.84 -10.06 0.65
CA ARG A 86 6.47 -11.37 0.85
C ARG A 86 6.38 -12.24 -0.39
N ASN A 87 5.31 -12.14 -1.19
CA ASN A 87 5.29 -12.74 -2.52
C ASN A 87 6.34 -12.10 -3.44
N GLN A 88 6.60 -10.79 -3.32
CA GLN A 88 7.71 -10.14 -4.04
C GLN A 88 9.10 -10.55 -3.51
N ILE A 89 9.25 -10.78 -2.19
CA ILE A 89 10.52 -11.18 -1.55
C ILE A 89 10.86 -12.65 -1.83
N ASN A 90 9.87 -13.54 -1.80
CA ASN A 90 10.07 -14.95 -2.16
C ASN A 90 10.37 -15.14 -3.65
N LEU A 91 9.87 -14.25 -4.51
CA LEU A 91 10.24 -14.20 -5.94
C LEU A 91 11.63 -13.56 -6.17
N THR A 92 12.15 -12.74 -5.25
CA THR A 92 13.45 -12.06 -5.40
C THR A 92 14.62 -12.83 -4.81
N THR A 93 14.38 -13.87 -3.99
CA THR A 93 15.48 -14.65 -3.40
C THR A 93 16.04 -15.71 -4.37
N GLU A 94 15.27 -16.16 -5.37
CA GLU A 94 15.79 -17.02 -6.46
C GLU A 94 16.22 -16.24 -7.72
N THR A 95 16.06 -14.91 -7.76
CA THR A 95 16.30 -14.12 -8.99
C THR A 95 17.19 -12.91 -8.72
N ARG A 96 18.35 -13.12 -8.07
CA ARG A 96 19.37 -12.06 -7.93
C ARG A 96 20.48 -12.11 -8.98
N GLU A 97 20.49 -13.08 -9.88
CA GLU A 97 21.46 -13.15 -10.98
C GLU A 97 20.78 -13.41 -12.33
N LYS A 98 20.11 -12.38 -12.87
CA LYS A 98 20.16 -12.00 -14.30
C LYS A 98 19.11 -10.94 -14.61
N SER A 99 19.60 -9.81 -15.11
CA SER A 99 18.98 -8.92 -16.10
C SER A 99 17.46 -8.99 -16.31
N LYS A 100 16.78 -7.87 -16.07
CA LYS A 100 15.99 -7.17 -17.10
C LYS A 100 15.28 -8.09 -18.12
N LEU A 101 14.46 -9.00 -17.63
CA LEU A 101 13.39 -9.62 -18.41
C LEU A 101 12.12 -8.92 -17.96
N GLU A 102 11.93 -7.72 -18.48
CA GLU A 102 10.58 -7.16 -18.65
C GLU A 102 9.77 -8.24 -19.35
N LEU A 103 8.86 -8.91 -18.63
CA LEU A 103 7.99 -9.90 -19.25
C LEU A 103 7.30 -9.23 -20.43
N SER A 104 7.41 -9.83 -21.62
CA SER A 104 6.73 -9.32 -22.81
C SER A 104 5.23 -9.20 -22.57
N VAL A 105 4.57 -8.31 -23.32
CA VAL A 105 3.10 -8.20 -23.31
C VAL A 105 2.42 -9.57 -23.43
N THR A 106 2.92 -10.43 -24.33
CA THR A 106 2.40 -11.79 -24.54
C THR A 106 2.57 -12.70 -23.32
N ALA A 107 3.69 -12.59 -22.60
CA ALA A 107 3.92 -13.36 -21.38
C ALA A 107 2.94 -12.98 -20.27
N TRP A 108 2.66 -11.68 -20.12
CA TRP A 108 1.65 -11.19 -19.17
C TRP A 108 0.24 -11.65 -19.53
N LEU A 109 -0.13 -11.65 -20.80
CA LEU A 109 -1.43 -12.14 -21.26
C LEU A 109 -1.61 -13.64 -21.00
N ASN A 110 -0.60 -14.44 -21.30
CA ASN A 110 -0.61 -15.87 -21.01
C ASN A 110 -0.75 -16.14 -19.50
N LYS A 111 -0.08 -15.33 -18.67
CA LYS A 111 -0.21 -15.43 -17.22
C LYS A 111 -1.61 -15.06 -16.75
N SER A 112 -2.20 -14.00 -17.31
CA SER A 112 -3.57 -13.59 -17.02
C SER A 112 -4.58 -14.72 -17.29
N GLN A 113 -4.45 -15.39 -18.45
CA GLN A 113 -5.32 -16.50 -18.83
C GLN A 113 -5.18 -17.70 -17.87
N LYS A 114 -3.95 -18.08 -17.49
CA LYS A 114 -3.73 -19.16 -16.51
C LYS A 114 -4.35 -18.82 -15.16
N CYS A 115 -4.24 -17.57 -14.70
CA CYS A 115 -4.87 -17.14 -13.45
C CYS A 115 -6.40 -17.18 -13.52
N GLN A 116 -6.98 -16.84 -14.67
CA GLN A 116 -8.42 -16.97 -14.92
C GLN A 116 -8.88 -18.45 -14.83
N GLU A 117 -8.15 -19.37 -15.45
CA GLU A 117 -8.50 -20.81 -15.44
C GLU A 117 -8.56 -21.40 -14.02
N VAL A 118 -7.70 -20.92 -13.12
CA VAL A 118 -7.66 -21.32 -11.71
C VAL A 118 -8.66 -20.54 -10.85
N GLY A 119 -9.40 -19.58 -11.43
CA GLY A 119 -10.37 -18.74 -10.74
C GLY A 119 -9.75 -17.60 -9.93
N ASN A 120 -8.44 -17.34 -10.07
CA ASN A 120 -7.76 -16.20 -9.43
C ASN A 120 -7.87 -14.95 -10.31
N TYR A 121 -9.05 -14.33 -10.28
CA TYR A 121 -9.35 -13.15 -11.10
C TYR A 121 -8.56 -11.90 -10.69
N GLY A 122 -8.19 -11.78 -9.41
CA GLY A 122 -7.39 -10.64 -8.94
C GLY A 122 -6.00 -10.60 -9.58
N GLU A 123 -5.28 -11.72 -9.57
CA GLU A 123 -3.98 -11.83 -10.25
C GLU A 123 -4.15 -11.76 -11.78
N ALA A 124 -5.27 -12.25 -12.33
CA ALA A 124 -5.55 -12.14 -13.75
C ALA A 124 -5.71 -10.67 -14.20
N CYS A 125 -6.45 -9.85 -13.44
CA CYS A 125 -6.57 -8.40 -13.64
C CYS A 125 -5.23 -7.68 -13.49
N ARG A 126 -4.43 -8.04 -12.48
CA ARG A 126 -3.08 -7.50 -12.29
C ARG A 126 -2.20 -7.77 -13.50
N CYS A 127 -2.25 -8.98 -14.07
CA CYS A 127 -1.50 -9.32 -15.27
C CYS A 127 -1.93 -8.49 -16.49
N LEU A 128 -3.24 -8.19 -16.65
CA LEU A 128 -3.72 -7.30 -17.72
C LEU A 128 -3.20 -5.87 -17.56
N TYR A 129 -3.17 -5.37 -16.33
CA TYR A 129 -2.57 -4.08 -16.00
C TYR A 129 -1.07 -4.04 -16.35
N MET A 130 -0.29 -5.07 -15.97
CA MET A 130 1.13 -5.16 -16.33
C MET A 130 1.33 -5.24 -17.85
N ALA A 131 0.50 -6.00 -18.56
CA ALA A 131 0.54 -6.09 -20.03
C ALA A 131 0.27 -4.73 -20.69
N MET A 132 -0.62 -3.93 -20.10
CA MET A 132 -0.94 -2.58 -20.59
C MET A 132 0.25 -1.64 -20.38
N LEU A 133 0.87 -1.64 -19.20
CA LEU A 133 2.07 -0.82 -18.93
C LEU A 133 3.22 -1.17 -19.88
N GLN A 134 3.52 -2.47 -20.02
CA GLN A 134 4.54 -2.91 -20.96
C GLN A 134 4.19 -2.48 -22.39
N GLY A 135 2.93 -2.60 -22.80
CA GLY A 135 2.48 -2.16 -24.12
C GLY A 135 2.55 -0.65 -24.34
N LEU A 136 2.43 0.16 -23.29
CA LEU A 136 2.64 1.61 -23.35
C LEU A 136 4.13 1.96 -23.49
N ASN A 137 4.99 1.23 -22.77
CA ASN A 137 6.44 1.35 -22.86
C ASN A 137 6.98 0.93 -24.22
N ASP A 138 6.60 -0.27 -24.69
CA ASP A 138 7.03 -0.86 -25.96
C ASP A 138 6.64 0.01 -27.17
N ARG A 139 5.50 0.72 -27.08
CA ARG A 139 5.03 1.65 -28.13
C ARG A 139 5.64 3.05 -28.02
N GLY A 140 6.40 3.34 -26.96
CA GLY A 140 6.95 4.67 -26.68
C GLY A 140 5.90 5.74 -26.38
N ILE A 141 4.64 5.36 -26.12
CA ILE A 141 3.55 6.30 -25.81
C ILE A 141 3.76 6.89 -24.43
N ILE A 142 4.01 6.01 -23.45
CA ILE A 142 4.35 6.38 -22.08
C ILE A 142 5.53 5.48 -21.67
N PRO A 143 6.78 5.98 -21.74
CA PRO A 143 7.95 5.21 -21.36
C PRO A 143 7.93 4.83 -19.89
N ASP A 144 8.33 3.61 -19.57
CA ASP A 144 8.44 3.17 -18.19
C ASP A 144 9.61 3.87 -17.49
N LYS A 145 9.38 4.28 -16.24
CA LYS A 145 10.39 4.87 -15.37
C LYS A 145 10.27 4.22 -14.00
N PRO A 146 11.38 3.76 -13.40
CA PRO A 146 11.34 3.11 -12.08
C PRO A 146 10.73 3.98 -10.96
N SER A 147 10.78 5.30 -11.12
CA SER A 147 10.22 6.25 -10.15
C SER A 147 8.77 6.65 -10.44
N ARG A 148 8.17 6.17 -11.54
CA ARG A 148 6.84 6.61 -11.96
C ARG A 148 5.75 5.91 -11.15
N THR A 149 4.87 6.73 -10.60
CA THR A 149 3.74 6.30 -9.77
C THR A 149 2.47 6.10 -10.60
N ASP A 150 1.50 5.38 -10.04
CA ASP A 150 0.20 5.17 -10.66
C ASP A 150 -0.56 6.48 -10.92
N GLY A 151 -0.37 7.50 -10.07
CA GLY A 151 -0.96 8.83 -10.26
C GLY A 151 -0.41 9.55 -11.50
N GLU A 152 0.92 9.54 -11.66
CA GLU A 152 1.59 10.13 -12.83
C GLU A 152 1.21 9.39 -14.12
N TYR A 153 1.08 8.06 -14.08
CA TYR A 153 0.56 7.32 -15.23
C TYR A 153 -0.87 7.74 -15.59
N LEU A 154 -1.73 7.96 -14.60
CA LEU A 154 -3.10 8.35 -14.81
C LEU A 154 -3.21 9.74 -15.46
N GLU A 155 -2.38 10.70 -15.04
CA GLU A 155 -2.28 12.02 -15.67
C GLU A 155 -1.86 11.94 -17.15
N LEU A 156 -0.88 11.10 -17.46
CA LEU A 156 -0.42 10.90 -18.84
C LEU A 156 -1.48 10.20 -19.70
N ILE A 157 -2.19 9.24 -19.12
CA ILE A 157 -3.29 8.52 -19.79
C ILE A 157 -4.43 9.47 -20.15
N GLN A 158 -4.74 10.47 -19.33
CA GLN A 158 -5.78 11.46 -19.65
C GLN A 158 -5.50 12.25 -20.92
N GLN A 159 -4.25 12.30 -21.37
CA GLN A 159 -3.84 12.99 -22.60
C GLN A 159 -4.01 12.10 -23.85
N LEU A 160 -4.32 10.81 -23.68
CA LEU A 160 -4.54 9.88 -24.79
C LEU A 160 -5.91 10.08 -25.44
N SER A 161 -6.04 9.65 -26.69
CA SER A 161 -7.27 9.80 -27.47
C SER A 161 -8.47 9.09 -26.83
N ARG A 162 -8.23 7.98 -26.13
CA ARG A 162 -9.24 7.16 -25.45
C ARG A 162 -8.75 6.76 -24.05
N PRO A 163 -8.93 7.60 -23.02
CA PRO A 163 -8.37 7.34 -21.70
C PRO A 163 -9.15 6.27 -20.89
N LEU A 164 -10.45 6.11 -21.15
CA LEU A 164 -11.35 5.27 -20.35
C LEU A 164 -10.92 3.80 -20.19
N PRO A 165 -10.48 3.09 -21.24
CA PRO A 165 -10.06 1.70 -21.12
C PRO A 165 -8.81 1.53 -20.23
N TYR A 166 -7.85 2.45 -20.35
CA TYR A 166 -6.65 2.45 -19.52
C TYR A 166 -7.00 2.76 -18.05
N GLN A 167 -7.85 3.76 -17.81
CA GLN A 167 -8.32 4.11 -16.47
C GLN A 167 -9.03 2.94 -15.78
N LYS A 168 -9.82 2.15 -16.51
CA LYS A 168 -10.51 0.97 -15.95
C LYS A 168 -9.51 -0.04 -15.38
N LEU A 169 -8.42 -0.33 -16.09
CA LEU A 169 -7.37 -1.22 -15.60
C LEU A 169 -6.62 -0.62 -14.40
N PHE A 170 -6.31 0.67 -14.43
CA PHE A 170 -5.66 1.39 -13.33
C PHE A 170 -6.49 1.38 -12.05
N ILE A 171 -7.76 1.78 -12.13
CA ILE A 171 -8.66 1.86 -10.96
C ILE A 171 -8.86 0.47 -10.37
N THR A 172 -9.04 -0.55 -11.21
CA THR A 172 -9.20 -1.93 -10.72
C THR A 172 -7.94 -2.43 -10.02
N HIS A 173 -6.75 -2.10 -10.54
CA HIS A 173 -5.48 -2.41 -9.90
C HIS A 173 -5.31 -1.72 -8.53
N GLN A 174 -5.67 -0.44 -8.43
CA GLN A 174 -5.63 0.28 -7.15
C GLN A 174 -6.61 -0.30 -6.14
N GLN A 175 -7.83 -0.64 -6.57
CA GLN A 175 -8.83 -1.30 -5.72
C GLN A 175 -8.41 -2.69 -5.27
N LEU A 176 -7.61 -3.40 -6.07
CA LEU A 176 -6.99 -4.68 -5.71
C LEU A 176 -5.90 -4.54 -4.64
N LEU A 177 -5.10 -3.47 -4.72
CA LEU A 177 -3.98 -3.25 -3.79
C LEU A 177 -4.40 -2.60 -2.47
N PHE A 178 -5.32 -1.63 -2.53
CA PHE A 178 -5.68 -0.77 -1.40
C PHE A 178 -7.13 -0.90 -0.97
N GLY A 179 -7.95 -1.60 -1.76
CA GLY A 179 -9.35 -1.86 -1.44
C GLY A 179 -9.57 -3.29 -0.95
N ASN A 180 -10.77 -3.54 -0.43
CA ASN A 180 -11.29 -4.88 -0.15
C ASN A 180 -12.05 -5.45 -1.37
N LEU A 181 -11.59 -5.15 -2.58
CA LEU A 181 -12.27 -5.62 -3.79
C LEU A 181 -11.97 -7.11 -4.00
N GLU A 182 -12.95 -7.96 -3.68
CA GLU A 182 -12.98 -9.32 -4.20
C GLU A 182 -13.31 -9.27 -5.69
N VAL A 183 -12.31 -9.52 -6.52
CA VAL A 183 -12.50 -9.50 -7.97
C VAL A 183 -13.26 -10.75 -8.40
N SER A 184 -14.50 -10.53 -8.84
CA SER A 184 -15.33 -11.56 -9.45
C SER A 184 -14.99 -11.76 -10.92
N ALA A 185 -15.51 -12.85 -11.51
CA ALA A 185 -15.40 -13.10 -12.95
C ALA A 185 -15.96 -11.96 -13.81
N ALA A 186 -16.98 -11.24 -13.31
CA ALA A 186 -17.57 -10.09 -14.00
C ALA A 186 -16.59 -8.91 -14.07
N VAL A 187 -15.91 -8.60 -12.96
CA VAL A 187 -14.89 -7.55 -12.92
C VAL A 187 -13.72 -7.90 -13.86
N PHE A 188 -13.30 -9.17 -13.88
CA PHE A 188 -12.29 -9.64 -14.82
C PHE A 188 -12.73 -9.46 -16.28
N ALA A 189 -13.97 -9.81 -16.62
CA ALA A 189 -14.50 -9.63 -17.97
C ALA A 189 -14.49 -8.14 -18.39
N GLU A 190 -14.79 -7.22 -17.49
CA GLU A 190 -14.68 -5.78 -17.74
C GLU A 190 -13.23 -5.34 -17.98
N CYS A 191 -12.28 -5.83 -17.19
CA CYS A 191 -10.86 -5.57 -17.41
C CYS A 191 -10.36 -6.14 -18.74
N GLN A 192 -10.80 -7.35 -19.09
CA GLN A 192 -10.44 -7.99 -20.36
C GLN A 192 -10.99 -7.20 -21.55
N LYS A 193 -12.24 -6.74 -21.47
CA LYS A 193 -12.85 -5.87 -22.47
C LYS A 193 -12.11 -4.54 -22.61
N ALA A 194 -11.75 -3.91 -21.49
CA ALA A 194 -10.96 -2.68 -21.49
C ALA A 194 -9.59 -2.90 -22.16
N TYR A 195 -8.91 -4.01 -21.85
CA TYR A 195 -7.65 -4.36 -22.50
C TYR A 195 -7.79 -4.59 -24.01
N GLN A 196 -8.87 -5.25 -24.45
CA GLN A 196 -9.16 -5.41 -25.88
C GLN A 196 -9.33 -4.05 -26.58
N GLN A 197 -10.07 -3.12 -25.98
CA GLN A 197 -10.23 -1.77 -26.54
C GLN A 197 -8.90 -1.02 -26.70
N ILE A 198 -7.96 -1.19 -25.77
CA ILE A 198 -6.59 -0.64 -25.86
C ILE A 198 -5.81 -1.24 -27.03
N ARG A 199 -5.97 -2.54 -27.24
CA ARG A 199 -5.29 -3.26 -28.33
C ARG A 199 -5.85 -2.87 -29.70
N ASP A 200 -7.17 -2.73 -29.78
CA ASP A 200 -7.89 -2.42 -31.02
C ASP A 200 -7.72 -0.95 -31.43
N GLU A 201 -7.33 -0.05 -30.53
CA GLU A 201 -6.87 1.32 -30.85
C GLU A 201 -5.63 1.34 -31.77
N LYS A 202 -4.94 0.20 -31.91
CA LYS A 202 -3.71 0.05 -32.71
C LYS A 202 -3.98 -0.41 -34.16
N ASN A 203 -5.23 -0.73 -34.52
CA ASN A 203 -5.65 -1.06 -35.89
C ASN A 203 -6.46 0.08 -36.51
#